data_AF-A0A124E7U7-F1
#
_entry.id   AF-A0A124E7U7-F1
#
_cell.length_a   1.000
_cell.length_b   1.000
_cell.length_c   1.000
_cell.angle_alpha   90.00
_cell.angle_beta   90.00
_cell.angle_gamma   90.00
#
_symmetry.space_group_name_H-M   'P 1'
#
loop_
_entity.id
_entity.type
_entity.pdbx_description
1 polymer ?
#
loop_
_entity_poly.entity_id
_entity_poly.type
_entity_poly.pdbx_seq_one_letter_code
_entity_poly.pdbx_strand_id
1 'polypeptide(L)'
;MQSSEDLPSTRRRDGIRFFVTVAGLTVIALVSVLAALVTAQEGNVSAARYCLLFAFIMALTIAYPTVVRYRRKDLAAAVRTVEHEGFQATQIRQSIWPFALLVAIMASWTAFFGMAAVDFLADQDDESTGAAVVMGALSAFFGSFPVAAATGRLRRGGVTLSGQGIAQRGWSFESKLDWSAIFAAPLTSLEGTRFPTILVGGSANANWIRRYTTRLWRIDRLPQVPVLQLDCNKFDVDPHVLNNYIRTYVDNPKIRHELGTEAALVRAREMQSAVTQLGR
;
A
#
# COMPACT_ATOMS: atom_id res chain seq x y z
N MET A 1 13.51 -16.85 -22.42
CA MET A 1 12.66 -18.03 -22.19
C MET A 1 12.72 -18.35 -20.71
N GLN A 2 11.69 -18.00 -19.95
CA GLN A 2 11.62 -18.24 -18.52
C GLN A 2 10.35 -19.05 -18.25
N SER A 3 10.54 -20.16 -17.54
CA SER A 3 9.63 -21.30 -17.36
C SER A 3 8.18 -20.90 -17.07
N SER A 4 7.25 -21.36 -17.91
CA SER A 4 5.80 -21.21 -17.74
C SER A 4 5.17 -22.29 -16.86
N GLU A 5 5.94 -23.23 -16.30
CA GLU A 5 5.41 -24.43 -15.63
C GLU A 5 5.26 -24.32 -14.09
N ASP A 6 5.80 -23.28 -13.42
CA ASP A 6 5.80 -23.18 -11.94
C ASP A 6 4.62 -22.41 -11.31
N LEU A 7 3.65 -21.96 -12.11
CA LEU A 7 2.61 -21.01 -11.66
C LEU A 7 1.41 -21.60 -10.86
N PRO A 8 0.95 -22.86 -11.02
CA PRO A 8 -0.27 -23.30 -10.35
C PRO A 8 -0.04 -23.84 -8.91
N SER A 9 1.08 -24.51 -8.64
CA SER A 9 1.36 -25.16 -7.34
C SER A 9 1.70 -24.14 -6.25
N THR A 10 2.44 -23.09 -6.61
CA THR A 10 2.82 -21.95 -5.77
C THR A 10 1.61 -21.14 -5.33
N ARG A 11 0.69 -20.86 -6.27
CA ARG A 11 -0.57 -20.14 -6.01
C ARG A 11 -1.49 -20.84 -5.01
N ARG A 12 -1.59 -22.18 -5.08
CA ARG A 12 -2.42 -23.00 -4.16
C ARG A 12 -1.84 -23.03 -2.74
N ARG A 13 -0.52 -23.21 -2.61
CA ARG A 13 0.20 -23.21 -1.33
C ARG A 13 0.11 -21.85 -0.62
N ASP A 14 0.16 -20.76 -1.38
CA ASP A 14 0.00 -19.41 -0.86
C ASP A 14 -1.44 -19.06 -0.43
N GLY A 15 -2.43 -19.66 -1.08
CA GLY A 15 -3.82 -19.63 -0.62
C GLY A 15 -3.97 -20.21 0.78
N ILE A 16 -3.49 -21.44 0.99
CA ILE A 16 -3.62 -22.15 2.28
C ILE A 16 -2.91 -21.39 3.40
N ARG A 17 -1.67 -20.94 3.19
CA ARG A 17 -0.93 -20.15 4.19
C ARG A 17 -1.70 -18.90 4.61
N PHE A 18 -2.26 -18.17 3.64
CA PHE A 18 -3.08 -17.00 3.91
C PHE A 18 -4.32 -17.35 4.76
N PHE A 19 -5.07 -18.40 4.39
CA PHE A 19 -6.24 -18.83 5.17
C PHE A 19 -5.88 -19.27 6.58
N VAL A 20 -4.79 -20.01 6.76
CA VAL A 20 -4.31 -20.43 8.08
C VAL A 20 -3.92 -19.22 8.92
N THR A 21 -3.19 -18.25 8.37
CA THR A 21 -2.86 -17.01 9.07
C THR A 21 -4.10 -16.22 9.44
N VAL A 22 -5.04 -16.03 8.52
CA VAL A 22 -6.31 -15.31 8.79
C VAL A 22 -7.13 -16.03 9.85
N ALA A 23 -7.23 -17.36 9.80
CA ALA A 23 -7.94 -18.15 10.80
C ALA A 23 -7.29 -18.02 12.17
N GLY A 24 -5.97 -18.16 12.26
CA GLY A 24 -5.22 -18.00 13.52
C GLY A 24 -5.38 -16.62 14.13
N LEU A 25 -5.25 -15.56 13.33
CA LEU A 25 -5.45 -14.18 13.81
C LEU A 25 -6.91 -13.94 14.24
N THR A 26 -7.88 -14.55 13.54
CA THR A 26 -9.30 -14.49 13.92
C THR A 26 -9.55 -15.16 15.27
N VAL A 27 -8.96 -16.33 15.52
CA VAL A 27 -9.07 -17.02 16.82
C VAL A 27 -8.48 -16.16 17.93
N ILE A 28 -7.30 -15.55 17.72
CA ILE A 28 -6.68 -14.66 18.71
C ILE A 28 -7.59 -13.44 18.99
N ALA A 29 -8.19 -12.85 17.95
CA ALA A 29 -9.12 -11.74 18.11
C ALA A 29 -10.36 -12.16 18.93
N LEU A 30 -10.93 -13.34 18.67
CA LEU A 30 -12.08 -13.87 19.40
C LEU A 30 -11.75 -14.15 20.87
N VAL A 31 -10.60 -14.78 21.15
CA VAL A 31 -10.12 -15.00 22.53
C VAL A 31 -9.94 -13.68 23.26
N SER A 32 -9.44 -12.65 22.57
CA SER A 32 -9.27 -11.31 23.15
C SER A 32 -10.60 -10.65 23.48
N VAL A 33 -11.63 -10.80 22.64
CA VAL A 33 -13.00 -10.35 22.95
C VAL A 33 -13.58 -11.11 24.15
N LEU A 34 -13.40 -12.42 24.22
CA LEU A 34 -13.86 -13.23 25.36
C LEU A 34 -13.16 -12.80 26.66
N ALA A 35 -11.85 -12.58 26.63
CA ALA A 35 -11.10 -12.06 27.77
C ALA A 35 -11.59 -10.68 28.21
N ALA A 36 -11.96 -9.81 27.27
CA ALA A 36 -12.56 -8.52 27.59
C ALA A 36 -13.90 -8.65 28.33
N LEU A 37 -14.73 -9.62 27.93
CA LEU A 37 -16.03 -9.87 28.57
C LEU A 37 -15.87 -10.42 29.99
N VAL A 38 -14.95 -11.37 30.20
CA VAL A 38 -14.66 -11.93 31.52
C VAL A 38 -14.13 -10.85 32.47
N THR A 39 -13.13 -10.07 32.03
CA THR A 39 -12.55 -9.00 32.86
C THR A 39 -13.52 -7.87 33.14
N ALA A 40 -14.45 -7.57 32.22
CA ALA A 40 -15.53 -6.62 32.46
C ALA A 40 -16.53 -7.13 33.52
N GLN A 41 -16.84 -8.43 33.54
CA GLN A 41 -17.69 -9.03 34.57
C GLN A 41 -17.06 -8.99 35.96
N GLU A 42 -15.74 -9.08 36.04
CA GLU A 42 -14.96 -8.92 37.28
C GLU A 42 -14.82 -7.45 37.73
N GLY A 43 -15.36 -6.49 36.96
CA GLY A 43 -15.27 -5.05 37.24
C GLY A 43 -13.94 -4.42 36.83
N ASN A 44 -13.04 -5.17 36.18
CA ASN A 44 -11.75 -4.66 35.70
C ASN A 44 -11.91 -4.00 34.32
N VAL A 45 -12.43 -2.78 34.33
CA VAL A 45 -12.65 -1.97 33.12
C VAL A 45 -11.33 -1.70 32.37
N SER A 46 -10.21 -1.58 33.09
CA SER A 46 -8.89 -1.34 32.49
C SER A 46 -8.43 -2.52 31.64
N ALA A 47 -8.51 -3.74 32.16
CA ALA A 47 -8.15 -4.93 31.38
C ALA A 47 -9.07 -5.10 30.17
N ALA A 48 -10.38 -4.87 30.33
CA ALA A 48 -11.35 -5.00 29.26
C ALA A 48 -11.06 -4.08 28.06
N ARG A 49 -10.68 -2.80 28.29
CA ARG A 49 -10.34 -1.87 27.19
C ARG A 49 -9.11 -2.32 26.39
N TYR A 50 -8.07 -2.86 27.04
CA TYR A 50 -6.88 -3.35 26.35
C TYR A 50 -7.18 -4.58 25.51
N CYS A 51 -7.96 -5.51 26.05
CA CYS A 51 -8.41 -6.70 25.34
C CYS A 51 -9.23 -6.35 24.09
N LEU A 52 -10.17 -5.39 24.19
CA LEU A 52 -10.94 -4.90 23.04
C LEU A 52 -10.09 -4.18 22.01
N LEU A 53 -9.19 -3.30 22.44
CA LEU A 53 -8.31 -2.57 21.52
C LEU A 53 -7.37 -3.51 20.79
N PHE A 54 -6.83 -4.52 21.48
CA PHE A 54 -6.02 -5.56 20.86
C PHE A 54 -6.82 -6.38 19.85
N ALA A 55 -8.05 -6.81 20.19
CA ALA A 55 -8.95 -7.48 19.25
C ALA A 55 -9.21 -6.62 18.00
N PHE A 56 -9.40 -5.32 18.16
CA PHE A 56 -9.59 -4.37 17.06
C PHE A 56 -8.34 -4.24 16.16
N ILE A 57 -7.14 -4.14 16.75
CA ILE A 57 -5.87 -4.15 16.01
C ILE A 57 -5.74 -5.43 15.17
N MET A 58 -6.09 -6.57 15.75
CA MET A 58 -6.06 -7.87 15.06
C MET A 58 -7.06 -7.91 13.89
N ALA A 59 -8.27 -7.42 14.09
CA ALA A 59 -9.28 -7.31 13.02
C ALA A 59 -8.79 -6.43 11.86
N LEU A 60 -8.17 -5.27 12.15
CA LEU A 60 -7.59 -4.41 11.11
C LEU A 60 -6.41 -5.09 10.39
N THR A 61 -5.59 -5.83 11.12
CA THR A 61 -4.46 -6.60 10.58
C THR A 61 -4.93 -7.71 9.64
N ILE A 62 -6.08 -8.32 9.90
CA ILE A 62 -6.74 -9.28 9.00
C ILE A 62 -7.37 -8.58 7.79
N ALA A 63 -8.00 -7.43 8.01
CA ALA A 63 -8.65 -6.66 6.96
C ALA A 63 -7.65 -6.16 5.90
N TYR A 64 -6.44 -5.76 6.31
CA TYR A 64 -5.41 -5.23 5.41
C TYR A 64 -5.07 -6.17 4.23
N PRO A 65 -4.58 -7.40 4.43
CA PRO A 65 -4.23 -8.29 3.34
C PRO A 65 -5.48 -8.80 2.59
N THR A 66 -6.63 -8.87 3.25
CA THR A 66 -7.91 -9.23 2.60
C THR A 66 -8.31 -8.19 1.56
N VAL A 67 -8.25 -6.91 1.91
CA VAL A 67 -8.56 -5.84 0.96
C VAL A 67 -7.56 -5.80 -0.19
N VAL A 68 -6.26 -5.93 0.09
CA VAL A 68 -5.21 -5.99 -0.93
C VAL A 68 -5.42 -7.15 -1.91
N ARG A 69 -5.97 -8.28 -1.44
CA ARG A 69 -6.15 -9.49 -2.26
C ARG A 69 -7.42 -9.46 -3.12
N TYR A 70 -8.54 -9.05 -2.54
CA TYR A 70 -9.86 -9.25 -3.15
C TYR A 70 -10.47 -7.98 -3.77
N ARG A 71 -9.98 -6.79 -3.42
CA ARG A 71 -10.55 -5.56 -3.95
C ARG A 71 -9.90 -5.20 -5.28
N ARG A 72 -10.61 -5.47 -6.37
CA ARG A 72 -10.26 -5.00 -7.72
C ARG A 72 -11.40 -4.17 -8.28
N LYS A 73 -11.04 -3.19 -9.11
CA LYS A 73 -11.87 -2.22 -9.81
C LYS A 73 -11.36 -2.13 -11.24
N ASP A 74 -12.24 -1.68 -12.12
CA ASP A 74 -11.89 -1.42 -13.50
C ASP A 74 -10.83 -0.33 -13.61
N LEU A 75 -9.88 -0.51 -14.52
CA LEU A 75 -8.82 0.47 -14.77
C LEU A 75 -9.42 1.85 -15.07
N ALA A 76 -10.47 1.92 -15.89
CA ALA A 76 -11.12 3.18 -16.25
C ALA A 76 -11.68 3.95 -15.03
N ALA A 77 -12.10 3.25 -13.97
CA ALA A 77 -12.56 3.89 -12.73
C ALA A 77 -11.41 4.38 -11.85
N ALA A 78 -10.19 3.85 -12.06
CA ALA A 78 -8.98 4.25 -11.35
C ALA A 78 -8.20 5.37 -12.06
N VAL A 79 -8.39 5.52 -13.37
CA VAL A 79 -7.79 6.57 -14.20
C VAL A 79 -8.51 7.90 -14.00
N ARG A 80 -7.74 8.98 -13.88
CA ARG A 80 -8.23 10.36 -13.84
C ARG A 80 -7.34 11.25 -14.68
N THR A 81 -7.92 12.25 -15.33
CA THR A 81 -7.17 13.36 -15.90
C THR A 81 -6.83 14.34 -14.77
N VAL A 82 -5.55 14.73 -14.70
CA VAL A 82 -5.05 15.69 -13.72
C VAL A 82 -4.05 16.61 -14.40
N GLU A 83 -3.98 17.85 -13.94
CA GLU A 83 -2.88 18.73 -14.30
C GLU A 83 -1.68 18.43 -13.39
N HIS A 84 -0.53 18.16 -13.98
CA HIS A 84 0.72 17.88 -13.27
C HIS A 84 1.84 18.68 -13.90
N GLU A 85 2.47 19.56 -13.10
CA GLU A 85 3.57 20.43 -13.55
C GLU A 85 3.20 21.30 -14.77
N GLY A 86 1.94 21.72 -14.89
CA GLY A 86 1.42 22.52 -16.01
C GLY A 86 1.04 21.72 -17.25
N PHE A 87 1.12 20.39 -17.21
CA PHE A 87 0.73 19.50 -18.31
C PHE A 87 -0.49 18.68 -17.94
N GLN A 88 -1.36 18.43 -18.92
CA GLN A 88 -2.40 17.41 -18.79
C GLN A 88 -1.74 16.03 -18.67
N ALA A 89 -2.16 15.28 -17.67
CA ALA A 89 -1.61 13.97 -17.36
C ALA A 89 -2.70 12.99 -16.94
N THR A 90 -2.43 11.71 -17.20
CA THR A 90 -3.29 10.61 -16.79
C THR A 90 -2.75 10.04 -15.48
N GLN A 91 -3.51 10.21 -14.40
CA GLN A 91 -3.17 9.65 -13.09
C GLN A 91 -3.95 8.37 -12.79
N ILE A 92 -3.23 7.32 -12.43
CA ILE A 92 -3.76 6.07 -11.88
C ILE A 92 -3.46 6.08 -10.39
N ARG A 93 -4.50 6.26 -9.57
CA ARG A 93 -4.31 6.36 -8.12
C ARG A 93 -4.20 4.98 -7.49
N GLN A 94 -3.34 4.87 -6.48
CA GLN A 94 -3.32 3.69 -5.60
C GLN A 94 -4.66 3.55 -4.87
N SER A 95 -4.92 2.39 -4.28
CA SER A 95 -6.07 2.14 -3.43
C SER A 95 -6.01 3.00 -2.16
N ILE A 96 -7.16 3.53 -1.73
CA ILE A 96 -7.25 4.25 -0.46
C ILE A 96 -7.27 3.30 0.73
N TRP A 97 -7.69 2.05 0.54
CA TRP A 97 -8.01 1.16 1.65
C TRP A 97 -6.80 0.58 2.36
N PRO A 98 -5.77 0.05 1.67
CA PRO A 98 -4.54 -0.37 2.34
C PRO A 98 -3.91 0.79 3.12
N PHE A 99 -3.89 1.99 2.52
CA PHE A 99 -3.38 3.18 3.19
C PHE A 99 -4.19 3.53 4.45
N ALA A 100 -5.52 3.59 4.35
CA ALA A 100 -6.40 3.91 5.47
C ALA A 100 -6.33 2.85 6.59
N LEU A 101 -6.28 1.56 6.23
CA LEU A 101 -6.14 0.47 7.20
C LEU A 101 -4.79 0.53 7.90
N LEU A 102 -3.71 0.83 7.20
CA LEU A 102 -2.39 1.01 7.82
C LEU A 102 -2.37 2.21 8.78
N VAL A 103 -2.97 3.34 8.39
CA VAL A 103 -3.12 4.50 9.29
C VAL A 103 -3.93 4.12 10.53
N ALA A 104 -5.04 3.38 10.37
CA ALA A 104 -5.86 2.91 11.47
C ALA A 104 -5.10 1.95 12.41
N ILE A 105 -4.33 1.00 11.86
CA ILE A 105 -3.48 0.08 12.65
C ILE A 105 -2.48 0.89 13.48
N MET A 106 -1.77 1.84 12.86
CA MET A 106 -0.76 2.66 13.55
C MET A 106 -1.40 3.56 14.62
N ALA A 107 -2.57 4.14 14.34
CA ALA A 107 -3.32 4.92 15.30
C ALA A 107 -3.81 4.08 16.49
N SER A 108 -4.29 2.85 16.25
CA SER A 108 -4.70 1.93 17.32
C SER A 108 -3.52 1.51 18.20
N TRP A 109 -2.35 1.23 17.62
CA TRP A 109 -1.12 0.99 18.42
C TRP A 109 -0.71 2.23 19.22
N THR A 110 -0.84 3.42 18.65
CA THR A 110 -0.58 4.70 19.36
C THR A 110 -1.48 4.83 20.58
N ALA A 111 -2.78 4.57 20.42
CA ALA A 111 -3.75 4.61 21.51
C ALA A 111 -3.46 3.53 22.56
N PHE A 112 -3.10 2.32 22.14
CA PHE A 112 -2.78 1.21 23.04
C PHE A 112 -1.61 1.56 23.96
N PHE A 113 -0.48 1.96 23.38
CA PHE A 113 0.70 2.33 24.16
C PHE A 113 0.52 3.66 24.91
N GLY A 114 -0.27 4.59 24.37
CA GLY A 114 -0.56 5.87 25.02
C GLY A 114 -1.39 5.69 26.29
N MET A 115 -2.42 4.86 26.25
CA MET A 115 -3.20 4.51 27.44
C MET A 115 -2.33 3.77 28.47
N ALA A 116 -1.51 2.81 28.02
CA ALA A 116 -0.63 2.07 28.93
C ALA A 116 0.34 3.01 29.66
N ALA A 117 0.91 3.98 28.95
CA ALA A 117 1.78 4.99 29.55
C ALA A 117 1.05 5.82 30.62
N VAL A 118 -0.19 6.24 30.36
CA VAL A 118 -0.99 7.01 31.32
C VAL A 118 -1.32 6.18 32.56
N ASP A 119 -1.69 4.90 32.39
CA ASP A 119 -1.99 4.02 33.51
C ASP A 119 -0.77 3.80 34.40
N PHE A 120 0.41 3.53 33.81
CA PHE A 120 1.64 3.37 34.58
C PHE A 120 2.03 4.65 35.34
N LEU A 121 1.82 5.83 34.76
CA LEU A 121 2.05 7.10 35.47
C LEU A 121 1.06 7.33 36.62
N ALA A 122 -0.17 6.83 36.48
CA ALA A 122 -1.20 6.99 37.51
C ALA A 122 -0.94 6.11 38.74
N ASP A 123 -0.23 4.99 38.59
CA ASP A 123 0.01 3.99 39.64
C ASP A 123 1.01 4.45 40.73
N GLN A 124 1.71 5.58 40.56
CA GLN A 124 2.62 6.23 41.53
C GLN A 124 3.72 5.35 42.19
N ASP A 125 3.96 4.14 41.70
CA ASP A 125 5.08 3.30 42.13
C ASP A 125 6.38 3.66 41.40
N ASP A 126 7.52 3.71 42.11
CA ASP A 126 8.82 4.06 41.51
C ASP A 126 9.21 3.11 40.36
N GLU A 127 8.76 1.84 40.41
CA GLU A 127 8.99 0.84 39.37
C GLU A 127 8.15 1.09 38.10
N SER A 128 7.00 1.78 38.22
CA SER A 128 6.09 2.04 37.11
C SER A 128 6.56 3.19 36.20
N THR A 129 7.40 4.10 36.70
CA THR A 129 7.91 5.25 35.95
C THR A 129 8.74 4.83 34.73
N GLY A 130 9.55 3.77 34.86
CA GLY A 130 10.32 3.23 33.74
C GLY A 130 9.42 2.68 32.63
N ALA A 131 8.40 1.90 33.00
CA ALA A 131 7.43 1.33 32.07
C ALA A 131 6.63 2.43 31.35
N ALA A 132 6.20 3.46 32.08
CA ALA A 132 5.52 4.62 31.52
C ALA A 132 6.32 5.32 30.43
N VAL A 133 7.62 5.57 30.66
CA VAL A 133 8.50 6.22 29.67
C VAL A 133 8.63 5.38 28.42
N VAL A 134 8.82 4.06 28.55
CA VAL A 134 8.92 3.15 27.40
C VAL A 134 7.62 3.12 26.60
N MET A 135 6.47 2.99 27.28
CA MET A 135 5.16 2.99 26.63
C MET A 135 4.87 4.34 25.95
N GLY A 136 5.23 5.45 26.58
CA GLY A 136 5.13 6.79 26.01
C GLY A 136 5.99 6.95 24.76
N ALA A 137 7.22 6.46 24.77
CA ALA A 137 8.10 6.47 23.61
C ALA A 137 7.56 5.62 22.45
N LEU A 138 7.00 4.44 22.74
CA LEU A 138 6.34 3.61 21.73
C LEU A 138 5.10 4.32 21.16
N SER A 139 4.27 4.92 22.01
CA SER A 139 3.12 5.71 21.57
C SER A 139 3.54 6.86 20.65
N ALA A 140 4.57 7.63 21.02
CA ALA A 140 5.10 8.69 20.18
C ALA A 140 5.66 8.17 18.85
N PHE A 141 6.37 7.04 18.87
CA PHE A 141 6.87 6.39 17.66
C PHE A 141 5.73 6.01 16.72
N PHE A 142 4.76 5.21 17.16
CA PHE A 142 3.62 4.81 16.32
C PHE A 142 2.76 6.01 15.90
N GLY A 143 2.57 6.99 16.80
CA GLY A 143 1.78 8.20 16.58
C GLY A 143 2.37 9.14 15.55
N SER A 144 3.69 9.08 15.34
CA SER A 144 4.33 9.85 14.27
C SER A 144 3.84 9.45 12.87
N PHE A 145 3.32 8.22 12.68
CA PHE A 145 2.76 7.77 11.39
C PHE A 145 1.43 8.47 11.04
N PRO A 146 0.36 8.39 11.85
CA PRO A 146 -0.89 9.10 11.56
C PRO A 146 -0.68 10.62 11.52
N VAL A 147 0.25 11.17 12.33
CA VAL A 147 0.64 12.59 12.21
C VAL A 147 1.27 12.89 10.85
N ALA A 148 2.17 12.02 10.35
CA ALA A 148 2.74 12.18 9.01
C ALA A 148 1.69 12.03 7.90
N ALA A 149 0.67 11.19 8.10
CA ALA A 149 -0.47 11.05 7.19
C ALA A 149 -1.37 12.30 7.20
N ALA A 150 -1.71 12.81 8.39
CA ALA A 150 -2.53 14.02 8.57
C ALA A 150 -1.86 15.28 8.01
N THR A 151 -0.54 15.42 8.22
CA THR A 151 0.26 16.52 7.64
C THR A 151 0.53 16.34 6.13
N GLY A 152 0.17 15.19 5.56
CA GLY A 152 0.34 14.92 4.15
C GLY A 152 1.76 14.59 3.70
N ARG A 153 2.68 14.33 4.63
CA ARG A 153 4.02 13.81 4.31
C ARG A 153 3.95 12.36 3.85
N LEU A 154 3.06 11.59 4.47
CA LEU A 154 2.56 10.30 3.97
C LEU A 154 1.24 10.54 3.25
N ARG A 155 1.16 10.17 1.98
CA ARG A 155 -0.09 10.29 1.21
C ARG A 155 -0.30 9.06 0.35
N ARG A 156 -1.57 8.79 0.09
CA ARG A 156 -1.97 7.88 -0.98
C ARG A 156 -1.32 8.31 -2.29
N GLY A 157 -0.51 7.42 -2.83
CA GLY A 157 0.26 7.64 -4.03
C GLY A 157 -0.51 7.34 -5.32
N GLY A 158 0.24 7.24 -6.40
CA GLY A 158 -0.26 6.96 -7.73
C GLY A 158 0.85 7.02 -8.76
N VAL A 159 0.50 6.66 -9.99
CA VAL A 159 1.35 6.82 -11.15
C VAL A 159 0.70 7.83 -12.06
N THR A 160 1.47 8.82 -12.48
CA THR A 160 1.06 9.89 -13.37
C THR A 160 1.83 9.72 -14.68
N LEU A 161 1.11 9.51 -15.77
CA LEU A 161 1.62 9.42 -17.12
C LEU A 161 1.34 10.77 -17.80
N SER A 162 2.39 11.49 -18.19
CA SER A 162 2.30 12.79 -18.87
C SER A 162 2.95 12.72 -20.24
N GLY A 163 2.83 13.77 -21.05
CA GLY A 163 3.59 13.87 -22.31
C GLY A 163 5.12 13.86 -22.14
N GLN A 164 5.63 14.21 -20.94
CA GLN A 164 7.08 14.26 -20.66
C GLN A 164 7.65 12.93 -20.18
N GLY A 165 6.89 12.20 -19.36
CA GLY A 165 7.36 10.96 -18.75
C GLY A 165 6.38 10.34 -17.78
N ILE A 166 6.90 9.42 -16.98
CA ILE A 166 6.19 8.72 -15.90
C ILE A 166 6.69 9.26 -14.56
N ALA A 167 5.76 9.81 -13.78
CA ALA A 167 5.99 10.16 -12.39
C ALA A 167 5.26 9.18 -11.47
N GLN A 168 5.93 8.75 -10.41
CA GLN A 168 5.40 7.87 -9.38
C GLN A 168 5.45 8.61 -8.04
N ARG A 169 4.30 8.69 -7.39
CA ARG A 169 4.18 9.01 -5.98
C ARG A 169 3.97 7.71 -5.22
N GLY A 170 4.94 7.29 -4.42
CA GLY A 170 4.74 6.28 -3.39
C GLY A 170 4.13 6.88 -2.12
N TRP A 171 4.01 6.11 -1.05
CA TRP A 171 3.51 6.64 0.23
C TRP A 171 4.51 7.58 0.89
N SER A 172 5.80 7.28 0.74
CA SER A 172 6.90 7.98 1.39
C SER A 172 7.94 8.55 0.41
N PHE A 173 7.68 8.49 -0.90
CA PHE A 173 8.61 8.98 -1.91
C PHE A 173 7.95 9.49 -3.18
N GLU A 174 8.75 10.17 -3.99
CA GLU A 174 8.46 10.59 -5.35
C GLU A 174 9.61 10.19 -6.26
N SER A 175 9.28 9.78 -7.48
CA SER A 175 10.24 9.33 -8.48
C SER A 175 9.72 9.67 -9.88
N LYS A 176 10.53 10.27 -10.75
CA LYS A 176 10.13 10.65 -12.12
C LYS A 176 11.18 10.19 -13.13
N LEU A 177 10.73 9.55 -14.20
CA LEU A 177 11.54 9.20 -15.36
C LEU A 177 10.91 9.78 -16.62
N ASP A 178 11.74 10.42 -17.45
CA ASP A 178 11.33 10.94 -18.74
C ASP A 178 11.19 9.82 -19.77
N TRP A 179 10.33 10.00 -20.77
CA TRP A 179 10.10 8.98 -21.79
C TRP A 179 11.35 8.58 -22.58
N SER A 180 12.28 9.51 -22.79
CA SER A 180 13.54 9.27 -23.50
C SER A 180 14.47 8.32 -22.74
N ALA A 181 14.32 8.23 -21.42
CA ALA A 181 15.11 7.37 -20.57
C ALA A 181 14.52 5.96 -20.45
N ILE A 182 13.23 5.77 -20.69
CA ILE A 182 12.53 4.51 -20.43
C ILE A 182 12.80 3.53 -21.58
N PHE A 183 13.31 2.34 -21.26
CA PHE A 183 13.59 1.29 -22.25
C PHE A 183 12.63 0.11 -22.18
N ALA A 184 12.05 -0.18 -21.02
CA ALA A 184 11.13 -1.31 -20.86
C ALA A 184 10.20 -1.12 -19.66
N ALA A 185 9.03 -1.77 -19.72
CA ALA A 185 8.09 -1.90 -18.60
C ALA A 185 7.61 -3.36 -18.44
N PRO A 186 8.49 -4.32 -18.10
CA PRO A 186 8.06 -5.69 -17.83
C PRO A 186 7.22 -5.79 -16.54
N LEU A 187 6.20 -6.63 -16.61
CA LEU A 187 5.57 -7.20 -15.41
C LEU A 187 6.48 -8.27 -14.86
N THR A 188 6.89 -8.16 -13.60
CA THR A 188 7.80 -9.11 -12.97
C THR A 188 7.29 -9.48 -11.59
N SER A 189 7.49 -10.73 -11.17
CA SER A 189 7.40 -11.09 -9.76
C SER A 189 8.80 -11.00 -9.21
N LEU A 190 9.11 -9.92 -8.46
CA LEU A 190 10.41 -9.80 -7.80
C LEU A 190 10.55 -10.92 -6.79
N GLU A 191 11.73 -11.54 -6.74
CA GLU A 191 12.03 -12.60 -5.79
C GLU A 191 11.78 -12.12 -4.35
N GLY A 192 10.98 -12.87 -3.59
CA GLY A 192 10.53 -12.47 -2.24
C GLY A 192 9.30 -11.55 -2.18
N THR A 193 8.81 -11.03 -3.31
CA THR A 193 7.52 -10.33 -3.36
C THR A 193 6.42 -11.28 -3.84
N ARG A 194 5.34 -11.37 -3.05
CA ARG A 194 4.17 -12.22 -3.38
C ARG A 194 3.28 -11.61 -4.46
N PHE A 195 3.44 -10.33 -4.77
CA PHE A 195 2.58 -9.59 -5.68
C PHE A 195 3.36 -9.17 -6.93
N PRO A 196 2.72 -9.20 -8.11
CA PRO A 196 3.35 -8.73 -9.33
C PRO A 196 3.70 -7.25 -9.19
N THR A 197 4.87 -6.88 -9.71
CA THR A 197 5.41 -5.52 -9.71
C THR A 197 5.73 -5.14 -11.15
N ILE A 198 5.30 -3.95 -11.58
CA ILE A 198 5.68 -3.41 -12.89
C ILE A 198 6.98 -2.65 -12.70
N LEU A 199 8.01 -3.04 -13.45
CA LEU A 199 9.32 -2.41 -13.41
C LEU A 199 9.49 -1.53 -14.64
N VAL A 200 9.35 -0.22 -14.49
CA VAL A 200 9.66 0.72 -15.57
C VAL A 200 11.15 1.05 -15.53
N GLY A 201 11.93 0.37 -16.35
CA GLY A 201 13.39 0.52 -16.43
C GLY A 201 13.80 1.77 -17.21
N GLY A 202 14.68 2.57 -16.61
CA GLY A 202 15.35 3.72 -17.21
C GLY A 202 16.82 3.45 -17.53
N SER A 203 17.36 4.15 -18.52
CA SER A 203 18.79 4.14 -18.84
C SER A 203 19.64 4.59 -17.63
N ALA A 204 20.85 4.04 -17.50
CA ALA A 204 21.77 4.39 -16.40
C ALA A 204 22.11 5.89 -16.35
N ASN A 205 22.11 6.56 -17.51
CA ASN A 205 22.42 7.99 -17.65
C ASN A 205 21.16 8.88 -17.63
N ALA A 206 20.01 8.33 -17.23
CA ALA A 206 18.77 9.09 -17.17
C ALA A 206 18.82 10.19 -16.11
N ASN A 207 18.20 11.34 -16.42
CA ASN A 207 17.93 12.35 -15.41
C ASN A 207 16.78 11.87 -14.50
N TRP A 208 17.13 11.07 -13.51
CA TRP A 208 16.19 10.42 -12.61
C TRP A 208 15.99 11.25 -11.34
N ILE A 209 14.83 11.88 -11.22
CA ILE A 209 14.45 12.62 -10.01
C ILE A 209 13.89 11.64 -9.00
N ARG A 210 14.49 11.59 -7.80
CA ARG A 210 14.05 10.69 -6.73
C ARG A 210 14.17 11.37 -5.36
N ARG A 211 13.10 11.36 -4.55
CA ARG A 211 13.12 11.97 -3.20
C ARG A 211 12.22 11.23 -2.22
N TYR A 212 12.69 11.04 -0.99
CA TYR A 212 11.83 10.65 0.12
C TYR A 212 11.06 11.87 0.65
N THR A 213 9.78 11.71 0.94
CA THR A 213 8.94 12.77 1.55
C THR A 213 8.88 12.66 3.07
N THR A 214 9.33 11.55 3.63
CA THR A 214 9.41 11.30 5.07
C THR A 214 10.82 10.81 5.44
N ARG A 215 11.33 11.28 6.60
CA ARG A 215 12.60 10.80 7.14
C ARG A 215 12.45 9.51 7.95
N LEU A 216 11.45 9.47 8.83
CA LEU A 216 11.20 8.36 9.75
C LEU A 216 10.54 7.16 9.05
N TRP A 217 9.46 7.42 8.31
CA TRP A 217 8.65 6.37 7.67
C TRP A 217 9.04 6.14 6.22
N ARG A 218 10.15 5.44 5.98
CA ARG A 218 10.59 5.01 4.63
C ARG A 218 10.05 3.62 4.29
N ILE A 219 8.72 3.50 4.33
CA ILE A 219 7.99 2.22 4.14
C ILE A 219 8.26 1.65 2.75
N ASP A 220 8.40 2.55 1.77
CA ASP A 220 8.66 2.19 0.40
C ASP A 220 10.15 2.39 0.12
N ARG A 221 10.81 1.35 -0.36
CA ARG A 221 12.22 1.44 -0.75
C ARG A 221 12.30 2.11 -2.11
N LEU A 222 13.01 3.23 -2.21
CA LEU A 222 13.47 3.69 -3.51
C LEU A 222 14.58 2.77 -4.01
N PRO A 223 14.53 2.33 -5.27
CA PRO A 223 15.61 1.59 -5.87
C PRO A 223 16.90 2.41 -5.93
N GLN A 224 18.03 1.72 -6.06
CA GLN A 224 19.33 2.38 -6.23
C GLN A 224 19.60 2.77 -7.70
N VAL A 225 18.98 2.04 -8.64
CA VAL A 225 19.10 2.22 -10.08
C VAL A 225 17.86 2.92 -10.67
N PRO A 226 17.96 3.60 -11.83
CA PRO A 226 16.85 4.29 -12.48
C PRO A 226 15.72 3.34 -12.90
N VAL A 227 14.82 3.04 -11.97
CA VAL A 227 13.66 2.17 -12.21
C VAL A 227 12.48 2.66 -11.37
N LEU A 228 11.29 2.69 -11.96
CA LEU A 228 10.05 2.87 -11.21
C LEU A 228 9.52 1.48 -10.86
N GLN A 229 9.37 1.20 -9.56
CA GLN A 229 8.80 -0.05 -9.07
C GLN A 229 7.34 0.19 -8.68
N LEU A 230 6.42 -0.26 -9.51
CA LEU A 230 4.99 -0.13 -9.26
C LEU A 230 4.48 -1.42 -8.64
N ASP A 231 4.40 -1.42 -7.32
CA ASP A 231 3.83 -2.55 -6.57
C ASP A 231 2.31 -2.63 -6.83
N CYS A 232 1.87 -3.66 -7.56
CA CYS A 232 0.47 -3.80 -7.96
C CYS A 232 -0.45 -4.16 -6.78
N ASN A 233 0.09 -4.47 -5.59
CA ASN A 233 -0.71 -4.64 -4.37
C ASN A 233 -1.31 -3.32 -3.86
N LYS A 234 -0.71 -2.19 -4.27
CA LYS A 234 -1.16 -0.85 -3.88
C LYS A 234 -2.24 -0.31 -4.79
N PHE A 235 -2.54 -0.99 -5.90
CA PHE A 235 -3.55 -0.56 -6.87
C PHE A 235 -4.76 -1.47 -6.77
N ASP A 236 -5.96 -0.87 -6.78
CA ASP A 236 -7.21 -1.62 -6.90
C ASP A 236 -7.44 -2.09 -8.36
N VAL A 237 -6.44 -2.14 -9.23
CA VAL A 237 -6.61 -2.52 -10.64
C VAL A 237 -5.97 -3.88 -10.88
N ASP A 238 -6.47 -4.63 -11.86
CA ASP A 238 -5.82 -5.86 -12.30
C ASP A 238 -4.36 -5.55 -12.76
N PRO A 239 -3.35 -6.27 -12.23
CA PRO A 239 -1.95 -6.02 -12.56
C PRO A 239 -1.62 -6.15 -14.06
N HIS A 240 -2.26 -7.08 -14.77
CA HIS A 240 -2.01 -7.28 -16.20
C HIS A 240 -2.64 -6.16 -17.03
N VAL A 241 -3.87 -5.75 -16.70
CA VAL A 241 -4.52 -4.60 -17.35
C VAL A 241 -3.69 -3.33 -17.13
N LEU A 242 -3.22 -3.08 -15.90
CA LEU A 242 -2.37 -1.94 -15.58
C LEU A 242 -1.04 -1.99 -16.33
N ASN A 243 -0.39 -3.14 -16.37
CA ASN A 243 0.86 -3.33 -17.09
C ASN A 243 0.69 -3.08 -18.59
N ASN A 244 -0.33 -3.67 -19.20
CA ASN A 244 -0.61 -3.50 -20.62
C ASN A 244 -0.88 -2.03 -20.95
N TYR A 245 -1.62 -1.33 -20.09
CA TYR A 245 -1.87 0.10 -20.25
C TYR A 245 -0.59 0.93 -20.24
N ILE A 246 0.29 0.73 -19.26
CA ILE A 246 1.58 1.45 -19.18
C ILE A 246 2.45 1.09 -20.38
N ARG A 247 2.55 -0.21 -20.69
CA ARG A 247 3.36 -0.72 -21.80
C ARG A 247 2.92 -0.16 -23.14
N THR A 248 1.62 0.03 -23.38
CA THR A 248 1.13 0.65 -24.61
C THR A 248 1.74 2.04 -24.85
N TYR A 249 1.88 2.88 -23.81
CA TYR A 249 2.53 4.18 -23.95
C TYR A 249 4.06 4.11 -24.01
N VAL A 250 4.66 3.12 -23.33
CA VAL A 250 6.11 2.87 -23.45
C VAL A 250 6.45 2.49 -24.88
N ASP A 251 5.74 1.50 -25.44
CA ASP A 251 6.01 0.90 -26.76
C ASP A 251 5.58 1.82 -27.92
N ASN A 252 4.63 2.76 -27.71
CA ASN A 252 4.09 3.62 -28.75
C ASN A 252 4.26 5.12 -28.43
N PRO A 253 5.41 5.75 -28.79
CA PRO A 253 5.64 7.17 -28.57
C PRO A 253 4.59 8.09 -29.20
N LYS A 254 4.04 7.71 -30.36
CA LYS A 254 3.12 8.53 -31.14
C LYS A 254 1.81 8.80 -30.42
N ILE A 255 1.34 7.93 -29.54
CA ILE A 255 0.04 8.06 -28.87
C ILE A 255 0.14 8.77 -27.51
N ARG A 256 1.35 9.09 -27.02
CA ARG A 256 1.55 9.74 -25.71
C ARG A 256 0.90 11.12 -25.60
N HIS A 257 0.62 11.79 -26.73
CA HIS A 257 -0.09 13.07 -26.76
C HIS A 257 -1.55 12.95 -26.27
N GLU A 258 -2.11 11.74 -26.24
CA GLU A 258 -3.47 11.50 -25.73
C GLU A 258 -3.51 11.42 -24.20
N LEU A 259 -2.36 11.36 -23.52
CA LEU A 259 -2.28 11.36 -22.05
C LEU A 259 -2.87 12.67 -21.48
N GLY A 260 -3.67 12.54 -20.43
CA GLY A 260 -4.43 13.65 -19.86
C GLY A 260 -5.71 14.03 -20.62
N THR A 261 -6.11 13.25 -21.63
CA THR A 261 -7.35 13.48 -22.41
C THR A 261 -8.36 12.33 -22.25
N GLU A 262 -9.57 12.51 -22.78
CA GLU A 262 -10.60 11.46 -22.80
C GLU A 262 -10.15 10.23 -23.62
N ALA A 263 -9.28 10.39 -24.62
CA ALA A 263 -8.78 9.25 -25.41
C ALA A 263 -8.00 8.26 -24.53
N ALA A 264 -7.24 8.74 -23.53
CA ALA A 264 -6.56 7.89 -22.57
C ALA A 264 -7.54 7.11 -21.67
N LEU A 265 -8.72 7.68 -21.38
CA LEU A 265 -9.81 7.03 -20.63
C LEU A 265 -10.53 5.98 -21.48
N VAL A 266 -10.81 6.29 -22.75
CA VAL A 266 -11.40 5.34 -23.71
C VAL A 266 -10.50 4.11 -23.85
N ARG A 267 -9.20 4.31 -24.03
CA ARG A 267 -8.22 3.21 -24.10
C ARG A 267 -8.22 2.34 -22.84
N ALA A 268 -8.34 2.96 -21.66
CA ALA A 268 -8.42 2.23 -20.41
C ALA A 268 -9.68 1.33 -20.34
N ARG A 269 -10.82 1.78 -20.89
CA ARG A 269 -12.04 0.96 -21.01
C ARG A 269 -11.86 -0.17 -22.02
N GLU A 270 -11.26 0.09 -23.18
CA GLU A 270 -11.02 -0.93 -24.21
C GLU A 270 -10.14 -2.08 -23.70
N MET A 271 -9.06 -1.76 -22.98
CA MET A 271 -8.19 -2.78 -22.38
C MET A 271 -8.91 -3.62 -21.31
N GLN A 272 -9.78 -2.99 -20.53
CA GLN A 272 -10.60 -3.70 -19.55
C GLN A 272 -11.56 -4.69 -20.23
N SER A 273 -12.19 -4.27 -21.33
CA SER A 273 -13.10 -5.10 -22.12
C SER A 273 -12.39 -6.29 -22.76
N ALA A 274 -11.19 -6.07 -23.32
CA ALA A 274 -10.38 -7.13 -23.94
C ALA A 274 -10.01 -8.24 -22.94
N VAL A 275 -9.64 -7.89 -21.71
CA VAL A 275 -9.33 -8.88 -20.67
C VAL A 275 -10.58 -9.61 -20.19
N THR A 276 -11.71 -8.90 -20.06
CA THR A 276 -12.99 -9.52 -19.67
C THR A 276 -13.48 -10.54 -20.70
N GLN A 277 -13.25 -10.28 -21.99
CA GLN A 277 -13.63 -11.21 -23.07
C GLN A 277 -12.72 -12.44 -23.14
N LEU A 278 -11.43 -12.31 -22.86
CA LEU A 278 -10.47 -13.44 -22.83
C LEU A 278 -10.62 -14.34 -21.58
N GLY A 279 -11.29 -13.85 -20.54
CA GLY A 279 -11.55 -14.59 -19.30
C GLY A 279 -12.87 -15.36 -19.27
N ARG A 280 -13.67 -15.31 -20.34
CA ARG A 280 -14.86 -16.15 -20.57
C ARG A 280 -14.52 -17.28 -21.53
#